data_AF-A0A2D4EUM5-F1
#
_entry.id   AF-A0A2D4EUM5-F1
#
_cell.length_a   1.000
_cell.length_b   1.000
_cell.length_c   1.000
_cell.angle_alpha   90.00
_cell.angle_beta   90.00
_cell.angle_gamma   90.00
#
_symmetry.space_group_name_H-M   'P 1'
#
loop_
_entity.id
_entity.type
_entity.pdbx_description
1 polymer ?
#
loop_
_entity_poly.entity_id
_entity_poly.type
_entity_poly.pdbx_seq_one_letter_code
_entity_poly.pdbx_strand_id
1 'polypeptide(L)'
;GRHFESPLLLQSIIMIATMLLMLKLCTEVRVANELNIKRRSFSDFDLNSFWHWNTFADYVQCVLAFTGVTGCVTYLSLDSSIFVESLGFLAVFIEAMVGIPQLYRNYQNRSTEGMSVKMVLMWTSGDTFKTVYFLLNQAPFQFSVCGLLQVFVDMAILLQVYFFSYYPQKPVPHSSHPASTKAL
;
A
#
# COMPACT_ATOMS: atom_id res chain seq x y z
N GLY A 1 14.37 -21.51 -17.62
CA GLY A 1 13.63 -20.30 -17.23
C GLY A 1 14.58 -19.12 -17.08
N ARG A 2 14.25 -17.96 -17.66
CA ARG A 2 14.97 -16.72 -17.36
C ARG A 2 14.76 -16.39 -15.88
N HIS A 3 15.85 -16.17 -15.16
CA HIS A 3 15.75 -15.77 -13.75
C HIS A 3 15.15 -14.37 -13.69
N PHE A 4 14.17 -14.17 -12.81
CA PHE A 4 13.69 -12.83 -12.51
C PHE A 4 14.81 -11.99 -11.92
N GLU A 5 14.86 -10.72 -12.32
CA GLU A 5 15.85 -9.74 -11.88
C GLU A 5 15.83 -9.65 -10.33
N SER A 6 16.99 -9.91 -9.71
CA SER A 6 17.20 -9.85 -8.26
C SER A 6 16.67 -8.58 -7.57
N PRO A 7 16.65 -7.37 -8.17
CA PRO A 7 16.06 -6.20 -7.53
C PRO A 7 14.55 -6.28 -7.28
N LEU A 8 13.75 -6.96 -8.10
CA LEU A 8 12.31 -7.12 -7.82
C LEU A 8 12.08 -7.99 -6.60
N LEU A 9 12.92 -9.01 -6.45
CA LEU A 9 12.88 -9.91 -5.30
C LEU A 9 13.27 -9.15 -4.04
N LEU A 10 14.31 -8.31 -4.10
CA LEU A 10 14.69 -7.48 -2.97
C LEU A 10 13.60 -6.44 -2.63
N GLN A 11 12.98 -5.81 -3.64
CA GLN A 11 11.87 -4.88 -3.45
C GLN A 11 10.70 -5.54 -2.71
N SER A 12 10.29 -6.73 -3.15
CA SER A 12 9.14 -7.42 -2.55
C SER A 12 9.43 -7.85 -1.10
N ILE A 13 10.65 -8.33 -0.80
CA ILE A 13 11.07 -8.64 0.57
C ILE A 13 10.98 -7.40 1.47
N ILE A 14 11.56 -6.28 1.01
CA ILE A 14 11.55 -5.02 1.77
C ILE A 14 10.11 -4.55 1.99
N MET A 15 9.28 -4.56 0.94
CA MET A 15 7.88 -4.15 1.02
C MET A 15 7.08 -4.99 2.02
N ILE A 16 7.23 -6.31 1.99
CA ILE A 16 6.57 -7.22 2.94
C ILE A 16 7.03 -6.92 4.37
N ALA A 17 8.34 -6.77 4.60
CA ALA A 17 8.88 -6.46 5.92
C ALA A 17 8.32 -5.12 6.45
N THR A 18 8.27 -4.08 5.62
CA THR A 18 7.72 -2.77 6.00
C THR A 18 6.22 -2.85 6.31
N MET A 19 5.45 -3.57 5.52
CA MET A 19 4.01 -3.76 5.77
C MET A 19 3.76 -4.50 7.09
N LEU A 20 4.57 -5.53 7.40
CA LEU A 20 4.49 -6.24 8.68
C LEU A 20 4.85 -5.34 9.87
N LEU A 21 5.86 -4.48 9.72
CA LEU A 21 6.23 -3.49 10.75
C LEU A 21 5.15 -2.44 10.95
N MET A 22 4.57 -1.91 9.88
CA MET A 22 3.45 -0.96 9.97
C MET A 22 2.26 -1.61 10.68
N LEU A 23 1.93 -2.85 10.33
CA LEU A 23 0.85 -3.58 10.98
C LEU A 23 1.15 -3.83 12.47
N LYS A 24 2.39 -4.21 12.82
CA LYS A 24 2.84 -4.32 14.22
C LYS A 24 2.53 -3.03 14.98
N LEU A 25 3.01 -1.91 14.47
CA LEU A 25 2.83 -0.60 15.09
C LEU A 25 1.35 -0.22 15.20
N CYS A 26 0.56 -0.40 14.14
CA CYS A 26 -0.88 -0.14 14.17
C CYS A 26 -1.60 -1.02 15.20
N THR A 27 -1.24 -2.30 15.31
CA THR A 27 -1.82 -3.18 16.33
C THR A 27 -1.39 -2.80 17.74
N GLU A 28 -0.12 -2.44 17.96
CA GLU A 28 0.36 -2.01 19.28
C GLU A 28 -0.29 -0.70 19.72
N VAL A 29 -0.39 0.29 18.83
CA VAL A 29 -1.07 1.56 19.10
C VAL A 29 -2.56 1.32 19.37
N ARG A 30 -3.22 0.48 18.58
CA ARG A 30 -4.65 0.16 18.78
C ARG A 30 -4.89 -0.55 20.11
N VAL A 31 -4.05 -1.52 20.47
CA VAL A 31 -4.14 -2.25 21.75
C VAL A 31 -3.81 -1.34 22.93
N ALA A 32 -2.84 -0.41 22.78
CA ALA A 32 -2.53 0.58 23.80
C ALA A 32 -3.69 1.57 24.02
N ASN A 33 -4.44 1.91 22.97
CA ASN A 33 -5.58 2.82 23.05
C ASN A 33 -6.86 2.14 23.56
N GLU A 34 -7.03 0.83 23.30
CA GLU A 34 -8.17 0.01 23.74
C GLU A 34 -7.82 -0.78 25.02
N LEU A 35 -7.69 -0.09 26.16
CA LEU A 35 -7.31 -0.68 27.47
C LEU A 35 -8.26 -1.76 28.03
N ASN A 36 -9.33 -2.16 27.34
CA ASN A 36 -10.37 -3.04 27.93
C ASN A 36 -11.04 -4.06 26.99
N ILE A 37 -10.46 -4.41 25.84
CA ILE A 37 -11.03 -5.50 25.01
C ILE A 37 -10.41 -6.84 25.41
N LYS A 38 -11.23 -7.66 26.10
CA LYS A 38 -10.95 -9.05 26.51
C LYS A 38 -10.22 -9.82 25.40
N ARG A 39 -8.99 -10.25 25.67
CA ARG A 39 -8.11 -11.01 24.78
C ARG A 39 -8.74 -12.38 24.47
N ARG A 40 -9.60 -12.47 23.44
CA ARG A 40 -10.16 -13.74 22.97
C ARG A 40 -9.09 -14.50 22.18
N SER A 41 -8.95 -15.79 22.50
CA SER A 41 -7.99 -16.71 21.90
C SER A 41 -8.65 -17.57 20.82
N PHE A 42 -7.82 -18.04 19.90
CA PHE A 42 -8.01 -18.61 18.56
C PHE A 42 -9.03 -19.76 18.35
N SER A 43 -9.83 -20.16 19.34
CA SER A 43 -10.60 -21.42 19.26
C SER A 43 -12.11 -21.24 19.07
N ASP A 44 -12.55 -20.20 18.37
CA ASP A 44 -13.92 -20.10 17.85
C ASP A 44 -13.84 -19.84 16.34
N PHE A 45 -14.02 -20.90 15.55
CA PHE A 45 -14.18 -20.82 14.09
C PHE A 45 -15.54 -20.22 13.76
N ASP A 46 -15.68 -18.92 13.96
CA ASP A 46 -16.88 -18.18 13.61
C ASP A 46 -16.58 -17.29 12.41
N LEU A 47 -17.17 -17.60 11.25
CA LEU A 47 -16.94 -16.89 9.97
C LEU A 47 -17.32 -15.41 10.05
N ASN A 48 -18.28 -15.05 10.91
CA ASN A 48 -18.67 -13.66 11.17
C ASN A 48 -17.63 -12.90 12.01
N SER A 49 -16.79 -13.60 12.77
CA SER A 49 -15.69 -13.04 13.57
C SER A 49 -14.32 -13.14 12.88
N PHE A 50 -14.25 -13.78 11.71
CA PHE A 50 -13.01 -14.04 10.97
C PHE A 50 -12.18 -12.78 10.68
N TRP A 51 -12.84 -11.62 10.50
CA TRP A 51 -12.15 -10.35 10.21
C TRP A 51 -11.81 -9.52 11.45
N HIS A 52 -12.18 -9.97 12.66
CA HIS A 52 -11.86 -9.28 13.92
C HIS A 52 -10.54 -9.79 14.53
N TRP A 53 -9.43 -9.59 13.82
CA TRP A 53 -8.10 -9.98 14.27
C TRP A 53 -7.71 -9.21 15.54
N ASN A 54 -7.84 -9.86 16.71
CA ASN A 54 -7.55 -9.26 18.02
C ASN A 54 -6.07 -9.41 18.42
N THR A 55 -5.34 -10.33 17.76
CA THR A 55 -3.93 -10.62 18.00
C THR A 55 -3.15 -10.57 16.69
N PHE A 56 -2.04 -9.83 16.66
CA PHE A 56 -1.15 -9.73 15.50
C PHE A 56 -0.63 -11.11 15.02
N ALA A 57 -0.46 -12.07 15.93
CA ALA A 57 -0.01 -13.42 15.62
C ALA A 57 -0.95 -14.17 14.66
N ASP A 58 -2.27 -14.03 14.86
CA ASP A 58 -3.29 -14.73 14.06
C ASP A 58 -3.30 -14.23 12.61
N TYR A 59 -3.10 -12.91 12.44
CA TYR A 59 -2.91 -12.31 11.13
C TYR A 59 -1.67 -12.85 10.43
N VAL A 60 -0.52 -12.88 11.12
CA VAL A 60 0.73 -13.37 10.54
C VAL A 60 0.63 -14.85 10.17
N GLN A 61 0.02 -15.68 11.00
CA GLN A 61 -0.17 -17.10 10.68
C GLN A 61 -1.07 -17.31 9.46
N CYS A 62 -2.16 -16.56 9.32
CA CYS A 62 -3.01 -16.60 8.13
C CYS A 62 -2.25 -16.18 6.87
N VAL A 63 -1.52 -15.07 6.94
CA VAL A 63 -0.70 -14.57 5.82
C VAL A 63 0.40 -15.56 5.44
N LEU A 64 1.07 -16.16 6.42
CA LEU A 64 2.10 -17.17 6.18
C LEU A 64 1.52 -18.44 5.56
N ALA A 65 0.36 -18.90 6.04
CA ALA A 65 -0.33 -20.06 5.47
C ALA A 65 -0.75 -19.79 4.02
N PHE A 66 -1.35 -18.64 3.74
CA PHE A 66 -1.73 -18.22 2.39
C PHE A 66 -0.50 -18.13 1.46
N THR A 67 0.56 -17.44 1.92
CA THR A 67 1.82 -17.30 1.18
C THR A 67 2.45 -18.65 0.89
N GLY A 68 2.44 -19.58 1.86
CA GLY A 68 2.95 -20.93 1.68
C GLY A 68 2.17 -21.74 0.65
N VAL A 69 0.83 -21.66 0.69
CA VAL A 69 -0.04 -22.34 -0.30
C VAL A 69 0.19 -21.76 -1.69
N THR A 70 0.14 -20.43 -1.85
CA THR A 70 0.38 -19.77 -3.14
C THR A 70 1.79 -20.03 -3.67
N GLY A 71 2.80 -20.04 -2.79
CA GLY A 71 4.18 -20.38 -3.13
C GLY A 71 4.35 -21.83 -3.60
N CYS A 72 3.69 -22.78 -2.93
CA CYS A 72 3.68 -24.19 -3.33
C CYS A 72 3.01 -24.38 -4.70
N VAL A 73 1.84 -23.78 -4.91
CA VAL A 73 1.13 -23.81 -6.20
C VAL A 73 2.00 -23.20 -7.31
N THR A 74 2.68 -22.10 -7.00
CA THR A 74 3.60 -21.44 -7.94
C THR A 74 4.79 -22.35 -8.27
N TYR A 75 5.39 -22.99 -7.26
CA TYR A 75 6.51 -23.92 -7.45
C TYR A 75 6.15 -25.10 -8.36
N LEU A 76 4.97 -25.68 -8.16
CA LEU A 76 4.45 -26.78 -9.01
C LEU A 76 4.18 -26.32 -10.45
N SER A 77 3.87 -25.04 -10.64
CA SER A 77 3.48 -24.45 -11.94
C SER A 77 4.61 -23.68 -12.63
N LEU A 78 5.85 -23.77 -12.13
CA LEU A 78 7.03 -23.04 -12.66
C LEU A 78 7.41 -23.43 -14.10
N ASP A 79 7.04 -24.64 -14.53
CA ASP A 79 7.36 -25.13 -15.87
C ASP A 79 6.54 -24.41 -16.97
N SER A 80 5.39 -23.83 -16.59
CA SER A 80 4.54 -23.06 -17.51
C SER A 80 4.99 -21.60 -17.60
N SER A 81 5.56 -21.22 -18.75
CA SER A 81 5.96 -19.83 -19.03
C SER A 81 4.78 -18.85 -19.01
N ILE A 82 3.60 -19.28 -19.49
CA ILE A 82 2.38 -18.45 -19.53
C ILE A 82 1.90 -18.12 -18.12
N PHE A 83 1.98 -19.09 -17.20
CA PHE A 83 1.59 -18.89 -15.80
C PHE A 83 2.50 -17.86 -15.13
N VAL A 84 3.81 -17.98 -15.35
CA VAL A 84 4.80 -17.06 -14.78
C VAL A 84 4.66 -15.64 -15.34
N GLU A 85 4.46 -15.47 -16.65
CA GLU A 85 4.23 -14.16 -17.26
C GLU A 85 2.92 -13.51 -16.79
N SER A 86 1.83 -14.26 -16.73
CA SER A 86 0.53 -13.73 -16.28
C SER A 86 0.54 -13.31 -14.81
N LEU A 87 1.21 -14.06 -13.93
CA LEU A 87 1.43 -13.65 -12.54
C LEU A 87 2.26 -12.38 -12.44
N GLY A 88 3.33 -12.25 -13.23
CA GLY A 88 4.15 -11.04 -13.29
C GLY A 88 3.35 -9.83 -13.76
N PHE A 89 2.56 -9.98 -14.82
CA PHE A 89 1.67 -8.93 -15.32
C PHE A 89 0.64 -8.52 -14.27
N LEU A 90 -0.04 -9.48 -13.64
CA LEU A 90 -1.06 -9.22 -12.64
C LEU A 90 -0.48 -8.49 -11.41
N ALA A 91 0.73 -8.88 -10.98
CA ALA A 91 1.40 -8.25 -9.85
C ALA A 91 1.67 -6.76 -10.11
N VAL A 92 2.28 -6.43 -11.25
CA VAL A 92 2.59 -5.03 -11.60
C VAL A 92 1.32 -4.24 -11.95
N PHE A 93 0.32 -4.90 -12.51
CA PHE A 93 -0.98 -4.28 -12.74
C PHE A 93 -1.65 -3.87 -11.42
N ILE A 94 -1.66 -4.75 -10.41
CA ILE A 94 -2.17 -4.41 -9.08
C ILE A 94 -1.36 -3.27 -8.47
N GLU A 95 -0.02 -3.28 -8.60
CA GLU A 95 0.86 -2.20 -8.13
C GLU A 95 0.46 -0.85 -8.74
N ALA A 96 0.23 -0.78 -10.05
CA ALA A 96 -0.22 0.43 -10.75
C ALA A 96 -1.62 0.89 -10.31
N MET A 97 -2.52 -0.03 -9.95
CA MET A 97 -3.87 0.33 -9.48
C MET A 97 -3.88 0.93 -8.06
N VAL A 98 -2.83 0.75 -7.25
CA VAL A 98 -2.75 1.30 -5.88
C VAL A 98 -2.79 2.84 -5.86
N GLY A 99 -2.25 3.51 -6.89
CA GLY A 99 -2.26 4.97 -6.99
C GLY A 99 -3.62 5.58 -7.33
N ILE A 100 -4.49 4.85 -8.03
CA ILE A 100 -5.79 5.35 -8.50
C ILE A 100 -6.76 5.75 -7.39
N PRO A 101 -7.01 4.94 -6.33
CA PRO A 101 -7.92 5.35 -5.26
C PRO A 101 -7.41 6.60 -4.52
N GLN A 102 -6.09 6.78 -4.43
CA GLN A 102 -5.49 7.97 -3.84
C GLN A 102 -5.74 9.21 -4.73
N LEU A 103 -5.56 9.07 -6.05
CA LEU A 103 -5.89 10.11 -7.04
C LEU A 103 -7.38 10.50 -6.98
N TYR A 104 -8.27 9.51 -6.89
CA TYR A 104 -9.71 9.73 -6.82
C TYR A 104 -10.12 10.48 -5.55
N ARG A 105 -9.60 10.08 -4.38
CA ARG A 105 -9.87 10.75 -3.10
C ARG A 105 -9.38 12.20 -3.09
N ASN A 106 -8.19 12.44 -3.63
CA ASN A 106 -7.64 13.79 -3.73
C ASN A 106 -8.50 14.69 -4.64
N TYR A 107 -8.98 14.13 -5.76
CA TYR A 107 -9.91 14.83 -6.65
C TYR A 107 -11.24 15.16 -5.96
N GLN A 108 -11.82 14.21 -5.20
CA GLN A 108 -13.09 14.40 -4.51
C GLN A 108 -12.99 15.42 -3.36
N ASN A 109 -11.93 15.35 -2.56
CA ASN A 109 -11.76 16.18 -1.37
C ASN A 109 -11.28 17.60 -1.69
N ARG A 110 -10.73 17.84 -2.90
CA ARG A 110 -10.10 19.11 -3.33
C ARG A 110 -9.11 19.70 -2.31
N SER A 111 -8.56 18.84 -1.46
CA SER A 111 -7.64 19.18 -0.38
C SER A 111 -6.71 18.01 -0.14
N THR A 112 -5.43 18.31 0.03
CA THR A 112 -4.38 17.34 0.35
C THR A 112 -4.14 17.25 1.85
N GLU A 113 -5.12 17.61 2.69
CA GLU A 113 -5.04 17.40 4.14
C GLU A 113 -4.90 15.90 4.45
N GLY A 114 -3.69 15.51 4.87
CA GLY A 114 -3.34 14.13 5.20
C GLY A 114 -2.32 13.46 4.26
N MET A 115 -1.98 14.07 3.11
CA MET A 115 -0.97 13.52 2.19
C MET A 115 0.37 14.26 2.31
N SER A 116 1.42 13.55 2.74
CA SER A 116 2.77 14.13 2.84
C SER A 116 3.40 14.28 1.46
N VAL A 117 3.63 15.52 1.01
CA VAL A 117 4.29 15.83 -0.29
C VAL A 117 5.63 15.09 -0.43
N LYS A 118 6.39 14.98 0.66
CA LYS A 118 7.69 14.27 0.67
C LYS A 118 7.55 12.77 0.38
N MET A 119 6.47 12.15 0.86
CA MET A 119 6.16 10.75 0.58
C MET A 119 5.85 10.55 -0.91
N VAL A 120 5.04 11.44 -1.50
CA VAL A 120 4.68 11.37 -2.93
C VAL A 120 5.91 11.53 -3.80
N LEU A 121 6.78 12.50 -3.50
CA LEU A 121 8.03 12.71 -4.23
C LEU A 121 8.95 11.49 -4.17
N MET A 122 9.09 10.87 -2.99
CA MET A 122 9.86 9.63 -2.84
C MET A 122 9.27 8.50 -3.68
N TRP A 123 7.95 8.35 -3.68
CA TRP A 123 7.26 7.32 -4.46
C TRP A 123 7.48 7.51 -5.97
N THR A 124 7.22 8.71 -6.49
CA THR A 124 7.47 9.05 -7.90
C THR A 124 8.93 8.81 -8.30
N SER A 125 9.88 9.14 -7.42
CA SER A 125 11.29 8.89 -7.68
C SER A 125 11.60 7.39 -7.79
N GLY A 126 11.08 6.58 -6.87
CA GLY A 126 11.25 5.13 -6.88
C GLY A 126 10.70 4.48 -8.14
N ASP A 127 9.52 4.88 -8.57
CA ASP A 127 8.84 4.31 -9.74
C ASP A 127 9.48 4.76 -11.05
N THR A 128 10.02 5.98 -11.09
CA THR A 128 10.84 6.45 -12.20
C THR A 128 12.12 5.63 -12.32
N PHE A 129 12.85 5.42 -11.22
CA PHE A 129 14.08 4.61 -11.22
C PHE A 129 13.81 3.15 -11.60
N LYS A 130 12.74 2.54 -11.09
CA LYS A 130 12.31 1.18 -11.43
C LYS A 130 12.00 1.05 -12.93
N THR A 131 11.27 2.01 -13.49
CA THR A 131 10.92 2.01 -14.92
C THR A 131 12.15 2.20 -15.82
N VAL A 132 13.07 3.10 -15.45
CA VAL A 132 14.34 3.28 -16.18
C VAL A 132 15.18 2.02 -16.13
N TYR A 133 15.25 1.35 -14.97
CA TYR A 133 15.96 0.09 -14.82
C TYR A 133 15.43 -1.00 -15.77
N PHE A 134 14.10 -1.14 -15.88
CA PHE A 134 13.47 -2.09 -16.81
C PHE A 134 13.73 -1.77 -18.28
N LEU A 135 13.77 -0.49 -18.63
CA LEU A 135 14.04 -0.06 -19.99
C LEU A 135 15.50 -0.35 -20.39
N LEU A 136 16.45 -0.12 -19.48
CA LEU A 136 17.87 -0.39 -19.71
C LEU A 136 18.17 -1.90 -19.79
N ASN A 137 17.54 -2.72 -18.95
CA ASN A 137 17.77 -4.16 -18.92
C ASN A 137 16.99 -4.96 -19.98
N GLN A 138 16.30 -4.28 -20.93
CA GLN A 138 15.50 -4.93 -21.98
C GLN A 138 14.51 -5.96 -21.39
N ALA A 139 13.89 -5.60 -20.26
CA ALA A 139 12.89 -6.43 -19.63
C ALA A 139 11.69 -6.67 -20.57
N PRO A 140 10.89 -7.74 -20.36
CA PRO A 140 9.73 -8.02 -21.22
C PRO A 140 8.82 -6.79 -21.33
N PHE A 141 8.27 -6.56 -22.53
CA PHE A 141 7.49 -5.36 -22.86
C PHE A 141 6.35 -5.08 -21.87
N GLN A 142 5.75 -6.13 -21.29
CA GLN A 142 4.72 -6.05 -20.25
C GLN A 142 5.15 -5.21 -19.04
N PHE A 143 6.37 -5.41 -18.53
CA PHE A 143 6.89 -4.68 -17.38
C PHE A 143 7.15 -3.21 -17.70
N SER A 144 7.59 -2.93 -18.94
CA SER A 144 7.84 -1.56 -19.38
C SER A 144 6.55 -0.76 -19.52
N VAL A 145 5.52 -1.33 -20.16
CA VAL A 145 4.22 -0.66 -20.33
C VAL A 145 3.55 -0.41 -18.99
N CYS A 146 3.50 -1.40 -18.10
CA CYS A 146 2.91 -1.24 -16.77
C CYS A 146 3.70 -0.25 -15.91
N GLY A 147 5.03 -0.25 -15.96
CA GLY A 147 5.88 0.71 -15.25
C GLY A 147 5.67 2.16 -15.72
N LEU A 148 5.54 2.38 -17.03
CA LEU A 148 5.21 3.69 -17.57
C LEU A 148 3.84 4.19 -17.12
N LEU A 149 2.83 3.30 -17.07
CA LEU A 149 1.51 3.63 -16.53
C LEU A 149 1.57 4.01 -15.05
N GLN A 150 2.39 3.31 -14.25
CA GLN A 150 2.60 3.63 -12.83
C GLN A 150 3.19 5.04 -12.65
N VAL A 151 4.30 5.33 -13.35
CA VAL A 151 4.93 6.68 -13.34
C VAL A 151 3.93 7.75 -13.78
N PHE A 152 3.08 7.47 -14.76
CA PHE A 152 2.04 8.41 -15.19
C PHE A 152 1.01 8.69 -14.10
N VAL A 153 0.52 7.66 -13.40
CA VAL A 153 -0.41 7.82 -12.27
C VAL A 153 0.24 8.62 -11.14
N ASP A 154 1.51 8.36 -10.81
CA ASP A 154 2.23 9.10 -9.76
C ASP A 154 2.44 10.56 -10.13
N MET A 155 2.79 10.84 -11.39
CA MET A 155 2.90 12.21 -11.88
C MET A 155 1.57 12.95 -11.82
N ALA A 156 0.44 12.29 -12.10
CA ALA A 156 -0.88 12.88 -11.95
C ALA A 156 -1.19 13.22 -10.47
N ILE A 157 -0.81 12.35 -9.53
CA ILE A 157 -0.96 12.60 -8.09
C ILE A 157 -0.07 13.79 -7.66
N LEU A 158 1.20 13.80 -8.10
CA LEU A 158 2.14 14.86 -7.79
C LEU A 158 1.67 16.21 -8.34
N LEU A 159 1.12 16.24 -9.56
CA LEU A 159 0.55 17.43 -10.17
C LEU A 159 -0.65 17.95 -9.36
N GLN A 160 -1.56 17.06 -8.93
CA GLN A 160 -2.67 17.46 -8.07
C GLN A 160 -2.17 18.06 -6.76
N VAL A 161 -1.20 17.41 -6.12
CA VAL A 161 -0.62 17.90 -4.86
C VAL A 161 0.05 19.26 -5.03
N TYR A 162 0.81 19.45 -6.12
CA TYR A 162 1.43 20.72 -6.44
C TYR A 162 0.39 21.82 -6.66
N PHE A 163 -0.68 21.53 -7.40
CA PHE A 163 -1.75 22.49 -7.66
C PHE A 163 -2.50 22.90 -6.37
N PHE A 164 -2.86 21.94 -5.52
CA PHE A 164 -3.51 22.22 -4.23
C PHE A 164 -2.59 22.92 -3.24
N SER A 165 -1.28 22.65 -3.26
CA SER A 165 -0.29 23.35 -2.43
C SER A 165 -0.04 24.79 -2.90
N TYR A 166 -0.18 25.07 -4.21
CA TYR A 166 0.01 26.41 -4.77
C TYR A 166 -1.21 27.31 -4.52
N TYR A 167 -2.42 26.73 -4.45
CA TYR A 167 -3.64 27.41 -4.03
C TYR A 167 -4.03 26.97 -2.61
N PRO A 168 -3.32 27.41 -1.56
CA PRO A 168 -3.73 27.12 -0.20
C PRO A 168 -5.16 27.66 -0.01
N GLN A 169 -6.11 26.76 0.21
CA GLN A 169 -7.39 27.14 0.78
C GLN A 169 -7.04 27.86 2.08
N LYS A 170 -7.38 29.16 2.17
CA LYS A 170 -7.21 29.92 3.42
C LYS A 170 -7.79 29.07 4.54
N PRO A 171 -7.09 28.89 5.67
CA PRO A 171 -7.64 28.14 6.79
C PRO A 171 -9.02 28.70 7.09
N VAL A 172 -10.04 27.83 7.03
CA VAL A 172 -11.36 28.19 7.54
C VAL A 172 -11.10 28.65 8.97
N PRO A 173 -11.50 29.88 9.36
CA PRO A 173 -11.29 30.32 10.72
C PRO A 173 -12.03 29.30 11.58
N HIS A 174 -11.28 28.53 12.38
CA HIS A 174 -11.89 27.82 13.48
C HIS A 174 -12.58 28.91 14.29
N SER A 175 -13.90 28.95 14.19
CA SER A 175 -14.75 29.72 15.07
C SER A 175 -14.31 29.32 16.47
N SER A 176 -13.61 30.24 17.12
CA SER A 176 -13.32 30.21 18.55
C SER A 176 -14.61 29.79 19.23
N HIS A 177 -14.63 28.59 19.81
CA HIS A 177 -15.67 28.23 20.76
C HIS A 177 -15.70 29.37 21.78
N PRO A 178 -16.80 30.14 21.88
CA PRO A 178 -16.88 31.17 22.90
C PRO A 178 -16.77 30.47 24.24
N ALA A 179 -15.81 30.92 25.04
CA ALA A 179 -15.67 30.55 26.43
C ALA A 179 -17.06 30.59 27.07
N SER A 180 -17.53 29.43 27.53
CA SER A 180 -18.74 29.32 28.32
C SER A 180 -18.46 29.93 29.70
N THR A 181 -18.46 31.26 29.76
CA THR A 181 -18.63 32.03 30.98
C THR A 181 -20.13 32.04 31.28
N LYS A 182 -20.54 31.28 32.30
CA LYS A 182 -21.79 31.30 33.09
C LYS A 182 -21.78 30.01 33.92
N ALA A 183 -22.07 29.95 35.22
CA ALA A 183 -22.57 30.87 36.23
C ALA A 183 -22.10 30.29 37.59
N LEU A 184 -21.64 31.12 38.54
CA LEU A 184 -22.41 31.59 39.71
C LEU A 184 -22.92 30.47 40.61
#